data_AF-A0A1F2QZ56-F1
#
_entry.id   AF-A0A1F2QZ56-F1
#
_cell.length_a   1.000
_cell.length_b   1.000
_cell.length_c   1.000
_cell.angle_alpha   90.00
_cell.angle_beta   90.00
_cell.angle_gamma   90.00
#
_symmetry.space_group_name_H-M   'P 1'
#
loop_
_entity.id
_entity.type
_entity.pdbx_description
1 polymer ?
#
loop_
_entity_poly.entity_id
_entity_poly.type
_entity_poly.pdbx_seq_one_letter_code
_entity_poly.pdbx_strand_id
1 'polypeptide(L)'
;MWRQVLDDVIRKTVSGFAERLAAFGPNLLAMVLILLVGVLAAGTVRLLLRLTLPWLGFDRFAHRVGLSAALEKGGITRAPSRVLATATAWTVLALFVLLAVGALNLQFAMDLLTRTFSYLPQILIAGALLVLGFLVSGFFERSVLIAAVNAGLPPARLLAGVVRTALLVLFVAMALEHLGVGRQVVLVSFAILFGGVVLTLALAFGLAGRHVARDLLERLTRKREPSGEKELRHL
;
A
#
# COMPACT_ATOMS: atom_id res chain seq x y z
N MET A 1 -41.39 22.52 -35.94
CA MET A 1 -40.50 22.54 -34.76
C MET A 1 -39.91 21.16 -34.45
N TRP A 2 -40.72 20.13 -34.16
CA TRP A 2 -40.21 18.78 -33.81
C TRP A 2 -39.37 18.08 -34.90
N ARG A 3 -39.66 18.29 -36.18
CA ARG A 3 -38.88 17.71 -37.29
C ARG A 3 -37.45 18.27 -37.37
N GLN A 4 -37.27 19.57 -37.13
CA GLN A 4 -35.95 20.22 -37.13
C GLN A 4 -35.08 19.74 -35.96
N VAL A 5 -35.68 19.54 -34.79
CA VAL A 5 -34.98 19.00 -33.62
C VAL A 5 -34.54 17.54 -33.86
N LEU A 6 -35.37 16.72 -34.51
CA LEU A 6 -34.99 15.35 -34.88
C LEU A 6 -33.82 15.35 -35.87
N ASP A 7 -33.87 16.21 -36.88
CA ASP A 7 -32.82 16.28 -37.90
C ASP A 7 -31.48 16.76 -37.33
N ASP A 8 -31.50 17.71 -36.39
CA ASP A 8 -30.30 18.17 -35.69
C ASP A 8 -29.71 17.13 -34.74
N VAL A 9 -30.55 16.38 -34.03
CA VAL A 9 -30.10 15.30 -33.14
C VAL A 9 -29.53 14.14 -33.96
N ILE A 10 -30.17 13.77 -35.07
CA ILE A 10 -29.68 12.71 -35.97
C ILE A 10 -28.36 13.15 -36.63
N ARG A 11 -28.27 14.38 -37.15
CA ARG A 11 -27.04 14.89 -37.76
C ARG A 11 -25.89 15.01 -36.75
N LYS A 12 -26.13 15.49 -35.53
CA LYS A 12 -25.09 15.54 -34.48
C LYS A 12 -24.66 14.16 -34.00
N THR A 13 -25.59 13.21 -33.89
CA THR A 13 -25.26 11.84 -33.49
C THR A 13 -24.50 11.11 -34.59
N VAL A 14 -24.92 11.25 -35.85
CA VAL A 14 -24.28 10.60 -37.01
C VAL A 14 -22.91 11.20 -37.31
N SER A 15 -22.74 12.53 -37.27
CA SER A 15 -21.43 13.18 -37.45
C SER A 15 -20.45 12.83 -36.32
N GLY A 16 -20.92 12.81 -35.06
CA GLY A 16 -20.11 12.37 -33.92
C GLY A 16 -19.71 10.89 -33.99
N PHE A 17 -20.53 10.03 -34.59
CA PHE A 17 -20.17 8.63 -34.89
C PHE A 17 -19.17 8.53 -36.04
N ALA A 18 -19.37 9.29 -37.11
CA ALA A 18 -18.48 9.29 -38.28
C ALA A 18 -17.06 9.77 -37.94
N GLU A 19 -16.92 10.80 -37.11
CA GLU A 19 -15.61 11.27 -36.62
C GLU A 19 -14.91 10.22 -35.74
N ARG A 20 -15.66 9.51 -34.88
CA ARG A 20 -15.13 8.42 -34.04
C ARG A 20 -14.70 7.21 -34.89
N LEU A 21 -15.44 6.91 -35.96
CA LEU A 21 -15.09 5.85 -36.93
C LEU A 21 -13.87 6.21 -37.78
N ALA A 22 -13.75 7.47 -38.22
CA ALA A 22 -12.60 7.96 -38.96
C ALA A 22 -11.32 7.99 -38.09
N ALA A 23 -11.45 8.30 -36.80
CA ALA A 23 -10.35 8.22 -35.82
C ALA A 23 -9.99 6.78 -35.41
N PHE A 24 -10.88 5.80 -35.62
CA PHE A 24 -10.66 4.40 -35.27
C PHE A 24 -9.65 3.72 -36.20
N GLY A 25 -9.57 4.14 -37.47
CA GLY A 25 -8.67 3.57 -38.49
C GLY A 25 -7.18 3.69 -38.13
N PRO A 26 -6.66 4.90 -37.86
CA PRO A 26 -5.26 5.10 -37.47
C PRO A 26 -4.88 4.41 -36.15
N ASN A 27 -5.79 4.41 -35.16
CA ASN A 27 -5.55 3.83 -33.85
C ASN A 27 -5.53 2.29 -33.87
N LEU A 28 -6.38 1.66 -34.69
CA LEU A 28 -6.29 0.23 -34.97
C LEU A 28 -4.93 -0.13 -35.58
N LEU A 29 -4.45 0.69 -36.52
CA LEU A 29 -3.17 0.47 -37.17
C LEU A 29 -2.01 0.62 -36.17
N ALA A 30 -2.07 1.62 -35.28
CA ALA A 30 -1.10 1.81 -34.19
C ALA A 30 -1.09 0.65 -33.18
N MET A 31 -2.27 0.15 -32.76
CA MET A 31 -2.39 -1.02 -31.88
C MET A 31 -1.76 -2.26 -32.52
N VAL A 32 -2.08 -2.53 -33.79
CA VAL A 32 -1.50 -3.66 -34.53
C VAL A 32 0.01 -3.52 -34.59
N LEU A 33 0.52 -2.32 -34.87
CA LEU A 33 1.95 -2.05 -34.91
C LEU A 33 2.63 -2.28 -33.55
N ILE A 34 2.02 -1.82 -32.46
CA ILE A 34 2.54 -1.99 -31.09
C ILE A 34 2.50 -3.45 -30.65
N LEU A 35 1.47 -4.21 -30.99
CA LEU A 35 1.45 -5.66 -30.75
C LEU A 35 2.57 -6.37 -31.53
N LEU A 36 2.79 -5.97 -32.78
CA LEU A 36 3.87 -6.51 -33.62
C LEU A 36 5.24 -6.27 -32.96
N VAL A 37 5.49 -5.04 -32.51
CA VAL A 37 6.71 -4.68 -31.77
C VAL A 37 6.80 -5.42 -30.44
N GLY A 38 5.70 -5.61 -29.71
CA GLY A 38 5.66 -6.30 -28.43
C GLY A 38 5.98 -7.79 -28.53
N VAL A 39 5.49 -8.47 -29.57
CA VAL A 39 5.83 -9.87 -29.86
C VAL A 39 7.31 -9.99 -30.20
N LEU A 40 7.85 -9.07 -31.00
CA LEU A 40 9.28 -9.01 -31.31
C LEU A 40 10.12 -8.77 -30.05
N ALA A 41 9.75 -7.79 -29.21
CA ALA A 41 10.45 -7.47 -27.97
C ALA A 41 10.42 -8.62 -26.96
N ALA A 42 9.27 -9.25 -26.74
CA ALA A 42 9.14 -10.43 -25.89
C ALA A 42 9.98 -11.61 -26.42
N GLY A 43 10.02 -11.78 -27.75
CA GLY A 43 10.91 -12.73 -28.42
C GLY A 43 12.39 -12.46 -28.16
N THR A 44 12.81 -11.20 -28.31
CA THR A 44 14.20 -10.75 -28.09
C THR A 44 14.61 -10.91 -26.63
N VAL A 45 13.77 -10.50 -25.67
CA VAL A 45 14.03 -10.69 -24.23
C VAL A 45 14.14 -12.18 -23.89
N ARG A 46 13.22 -13.00 -24.41
CA ARG A 46 13.29 -14.46 -24.23
C ARG A 46 14.60 -15.04 -24.75
N LEU A 47 15.07 -14.57 -25.91
CA LEU A 47 16.32 -15.03 -26.53
C LEU A 47 17.53 -14.57 -25.72
N LEU A 48 17.60 -13.29 -25.36
CA LEU A 48 18.64 -12.71 -24.51
C LEU A 48 18.76 -13.46 -23.19
N LEU A 49 17.65 -13.64 -22.47
CA LEU A 49 17.65 -14.35 -21.19
C LEU A 49 18.06 -15.82 -21.36
N ARG A 50 17.67 -16.48 -22.46
CA ARG A 50 18.12 -17.84 -22.75
C ARG A 50 19.60 -17.95 -23.05
N LEU A 51 20.22 -16.90 -23.58
CA LEU A 51 21.65 -16.85 -23.88
C LEU A 51 22.46 -16.45 -22.63
N THR A 52 21.98 -15.49 -21.85
CA THR A 52 22.74 -14.90 -20.74
C THR A 52 22.58 -15.66 -19.42
N LEU A 53 21.39 -16.16 -19.07
CA LEU A 53 21.19 -16.86 -17.78
C LEU A 53 22.03 -18.13 -17.63
N PRO A 54 22.20 -18.98 -18.66
CA PRO A 54 23.09 -20.13 -18.57
C PRO A 54 24.56 -19.70 -18.45
N TRP A 55 24.94 -18.62 -19.14
CA TRP A 55 26.31 -18.09 -19.12
C TRP A 55 26.68 -17.46 -17.77
N LEU A 56 25.71 -16.82 -17.08
CA LEU A 56 25.87 -16.33 -15.70
C LEU A 56 25.87 -17.44 -14.63
N GLY A 57 25.66 -18.71 -15.01
CA GLY A 57 25.62 -19.82 -14.06
C GLY A 57 24.36 -19.86 -13.18
N PHE A 58 23.27 -19.23 -13.61
CA PHE A 58 22.01 -19.19 -12.86
C PHE A 58 21.46 -20.61 -12.59
N ASP A 59 21.68 -21.56 -13.51
CA ASP A 59 21.32 -22.97 -13.29
C ASP A 59 22.12 -23.61 -12.15
N ARG A 60 23.40 -23.24 -11.96
CA ARG A 60 24.20 -23.74 -10.82
C ARG A 60 23.73 -23.14 -9.49
N PHE A 61 23.32 -21.88 -9.49
CA PHE A 61 22.74 -21.22 -8.31
C PHE A 61 21.38 -21.82 -7.95
N ALA A 62 20.48 -21.98 -8.93
CA ALA A 62 19.18 -22.59 -8.74
C ALA A 62 19.27 -24.04 -8.22
N HIS A 63 20.30 -24.78 -8.65
CA HIS A 63 20.57 -26.13 -8.15
C HIS A 63 21.10 -26.17 -6.71
N ARG A 64 21.89 -25.16 -6.28
CA ARG A 64 22.36 -25.06 -4.87
C ARG A 64 21.25 -24.68 -3.90
N VAL A 65 20.26 -23.91 -4.36
CA VAL A 65 19.13 -23.43 -3.54
C VAL A 65 17.95 -24.43 -3.56
N GLY A 66 18.06 -25.54 -4.31
CA GLY A 66 17.02 -26.58 -4.38
C GLY A 66 15.81 -26.20 -5.25
N LEU A 67 15.92 -25.12 -6.04
CA LEU A 67 14.84 -24.64 -6.91
C LEU A 67 14.55 -25.63 -8.04
N SER A 68 15.58 -26.28 -8.58
CA SER A 68 15.45 -27.34 -9.60
C SER A 68 14.64 -28.53 -9.09
N ALA A 69 14.85 -28.97 -7.85
CA ALA A 69 14.09 -30.08 -7.25
C ALA A 69 12.61 -29.72 -7.02
N ALA A 70 12.30 -28.44 -6.75
CA ALA A 70 10.91 -27.96 -6.64
C ALA A 70 10.20 -27.91 -8.00
N LEU A 71 10.91 -27.52 -9.07
CA LEU A 71 10.37 -27.52 -10.43
C LEU A 71 10.15 -28.94 -10.99
N GLU A 72 11.06 -29.87 -10.68
CA GLU A 72 10.94 -31.28 -11.06
C GLU A 72 9.76 -31.97 -10.36
N LYS A 73 9.52 -31.68 -9.08
CA LYS A 73 8.31 -32.14 -8.36
C LYS A 73 7.00 -31.63 -8.97
N GLY A 74 7.04 -30.50 -9.67
CA GLY A 74 5.92 -29.94 -10.43
C GLY A 74 5.78 -30.50 -11.86
N GLY A 75 6.58 -31.49 -12.26
CA GLY A 75 6.55 -32.09 -13.60
C GLY A 75 7.24 -31.26 -14.69
N ILE A 76 8.00 -30.23 -14.33
CA ILE A 76 8.67 -29.35 -15.28
C ILE A 76 10.13 -29.80 -15.43
N THR A 77 10.41 -30.58 -16.47
CA THR A 77 11.76 -31.10 -16.80
C THR A 77 12.67 -30.09 -17.52
N ARG A 78 12.24 -28.82 -17.62
CA ARG A 78 12.99 -27.76 -18.32
C ARG A 78 13.92 -27.03 -17.34
N ALA A 79 15.10 -26.65 -17.82
CA ALA A 79 16.06 -25.85 -17.05
C ALA A 79 15.39 -24.62 -16.40
N PRO A 80 15.64 -24.34 -15.10
CA PRO A 80 15.07 -23.19 -14.38
C PRO A 80 15.26 -21.85 -15.11
N SER A 81 16.42 -21.68 -15.74
CA SER A 81 16.75 -20.54 -16.61
C SER A 81 15.74 -20.34 -17.76
N ARG A 82 15.26 -21.42 -18.40
CA ARG A 82 14.26 -21.35 -19.48
C ARG A 82 12.87 -21.05 -18.96
N VAL A 83 12.51 -21.53 -17.78
CA VAL A 83 11.21 -21.24 -17.15
C VAL A 83 11.13 -19.77 -16.80
N LEU A 84 12.18 -19.23 -16.17
CA LEU A 84 12.27 -17.81 -15.85
C LEU A 84 12.26 -16.94 -17.12
N ALA A 85 13.07 -17.28 -18.13
CA ALA A 85 13.09 -16.56 -19.40
C ALA A 85 11.73 -16.58 -20.12
N THR A 86 10.96 -17.67 -20.02
CA THR A 86 9.61 -17.74 -20.59
C THR A 86 8.61 -16.96 -19.74
N ALA A 87 8.66 -17.03 -18.41
CA ALA A 87 7.80 -16.25 -17.52
C ALA A 87 7.99 -14.74 -17.74
N THR A 88 9.24 -14.27 -17.79
CA THR A 88 9.57 -12.86 -18.06
C THR A 88 9.09 -12.43 -19.45
N ALA A 89 9.22 -13.28 -20.47
CA ALA A 89 8.70 -12.98 -21.80
C ALA A 89 7.18 -12.83 -21.83
N TRP A 90 6.44 -13.65 -21.08
CA TRP A 90 4.99 -13.51 -20.92
C TRP A 90 4.61 -12.21 -20.19
N THR A 91 5.39 -11.79 -19.18
CA THR A 91 5.19 -10.49 -18.52
C THR A 91 5.42 -9.31 -19.48
N VAL A 92 6.49 -9.37 -20.28
CA VAL A 92 6.78 -8.34 -21.30
C VAL A 92 5.66 -8.30 -22.34
N LEU A 93 5.20 -9.45 -22.84
CA LEU A 93 4.08 -9.52 -23.78
C LEU A 93 2.80 -8.92 -23.19
N ALA A 94 2.48 -9.23 -21.93
CA ALA A 94 1.31 -8.66 -21.25
C ALA A 94 1.37 -7.13 -21.15
N LEU A 95 2.54 -6.56 -20.84
CA LEU A 95 2.74 -5.10 -20.82
C LEU A 95 2.49 -4.48 -22.20
N PHE A 96 3.02 -5.08 -23.28
CA PHE A 96 2.79 -4.59 -24.63
C PHE A 96 1.35 -4.74 -25.11
N VAL A 97 0.64 -5.78 -24.68
CA VAL A 97 -0.81 -5.92 -24.92
C VAL A 97 -1.57 -4.78 -24.23
N LEU A 98 -1.22 -4.43 -22.99
CA LEU A 98 -1.79 -3.25 -22.31
C LEU A 98 -1.50 -1.95 -23.07
N LEU A 99 -0.28 -1.78 -23.59
CA LEU A 99 0.09 -0.61 -24.39
C LEU A 99 -0.66 -0.55 -25.73
N ALA A 100 -0.88 -1.68 -26.39
CA ALA A 100 -1.63 -1.75 -27.64
C ALA A 100 -3.12 -1.46 -27.44
N VAL A 101 -3.71 -1.98 -26.36
CA VAL A 101 -5.07 -1.61 -25.93
C VAL A 101 -5.15 -0.13 -25.58
N GLY A 102 -4.06 0.44 -25.05
CA GLY A 102 -3.93 1.87 -24.85
C GLY A 102 -3.86 2.69 -26.14
N ALA A 103 -3.17 2.19 -27.16
CA ALA A 103 -3.01 2.87 -28.44
C ALA A 103 -4.29 2.93 -29.28
N LEU A 104 -5.24 2.03 -29.03
CA LEU A 104 -6.60 2.09 -29.58
C LEU A 104 -7.35 3.37 -29.14
N ASN A 105 -6.93 4.01 -28.05
CA ASN A 105 -7.71 5.05 -27.41
C ASN A 105 -6.89 6.33 -27.18
N LEU A 106 -7.23 7.41 -27.90
CA LEU A 106 -6.68 8.75 -27.69
C LEU A 106 -6.89 9.24 -26.23
N GLN A 107 -7.89 8.70 -25.54
CA GLN A 107 -8.13 8.95 -24.12
C GLN A 107 -7.20 8.17 -23.19
N PHE A 108 -6.65 7.02 -23.57
CA PHE A 108 -5.75 6.25 -22.69
C PHE A 108 -4.37 6.91 -22.60
N ALA A 109 -3.86 7.48 -23.70
CA ALA A 109 -2.63 8.27 -23.67
C ALA A 109 -2.79 9.52 -22.76
N MET A 110 -3.95 10.19 -22.83
CA MET A 110 -4.27 11.33 -21.97
C MET A 110 -4.51 10.90 -20.51
N ASP A 111 -5.11 9.74 -20.26
CA ASP A 111 -5.30 9.17 -18.91
C ASP A 111 -3.97 8.73 -18.28
N LEU A 112 -3.05 8.16 -19.06
CA LEU A 112 -1.71 7.82 -18.56
C LEU A 112 -0.87 9.07 -18.30
N LEU A 113 -0.98 10.09 -19.15
CA LEU A 113 -0.30 11.37 -18.95
C LEU A 113 -0.83 12.05 -17.67
N THR A 114 -2.15 12.19 -17.54
CA THR A 114 -2.77 12.77 -16.34
C THR A 114 -2.51 11.95 -15.08
N ARG A 115 -2.52 10.60 -15.13
CA ARG A 115 -2.11 9.76 -14.00
C ARG A 115 -0.64 9.96 -13.62
N THR A 116 0.26 10.04 -14.60
CA THR A 116 1.69 10.27 -14.36
C THR A 116 1.94 11.64 -13.72
N PHE A 117 1.28 12.68 -14.23
CA PHE A 117 1.31 14.01 -13.62
C PHE A 117 0.68 14.05 -12.23
N SER A 118 -0.35 13.26 -11.96
CA SER A 118 -0.97 13.16 -10.62
C SER A 118 -0.10 12.41 -9.60
N TYR A 119 0.82 11.56 -10.07
CA TYR A 119 1.74 10.79 -9.22
C TYR A 119 2.90 11.64 -8.71
N LEU A 120 3.28 12.69 -9.46
CA LEU A 120 4.38 13.57 -9.09
C LEU A 120 4.10 14.36 -7.77
N PRO A 121 2.94 15.01 -7.58
CA PRO A 121 2.54 15.56 -6.28
C PRO A 121 2.52 14.52 -5.16
N GLN A 122 2.04 13.30 -5.44
CA GLN A 122 1.94 12.24 -4.45
C GLN A 122 3.32 11.81 -3.93
N ILE A 123 4.32 11.72 -4.82
CA ILE A 123 5.70 11.44 -4.44
C ILE A 123 6.26 12.55 -3.54
N LEU A 124 6.00 13.82 -3.87
CA LEU A 124 6.45 14.95 -3.06
C LEU A 124 5.84 14.92 -1.66
N ILE A 125 4.53 14.64 -1.55
CA ILE A 125 3.84 14.53 -0.26
C ILE A 125 4.37 13.33 0.52
N ALA A 126 4.57 12.17 -0.11
CA ALA A 126 5.14 11.00 0.54
C ALA A 126 6.56 11.29 1.07
N GLY A 127 7.40 11.95 0.27
CA GLY A 127 8.73 12.40 0.71
C GLY A 127 8.66 13.37 1.88
N ALA A 128 7.77 14.37 1.82
CA ALA A 128 7.55 15.31 2.91
C ALA A 128 7.09 14.61 4.20
N LEU A 129 6.18 13.64 4.10
CA LEU A 129 5.72 12.83 5.23
C LEU A 129 6.85 12.03 5.87
N LEU A 130 7.76 11.46 5.09
CA LEU A 130 8.92 10.74 5.65
C LEU A 130 9.86 11.68 6.40
N VAL A 131 10.15 12.86 5.84
CA VAL A 131 10.99 13.87 6.50
C VAL A 131 10.33 14.38 7.77
N LEU A 132 9.04 14.75 7.70
CA LEU A 132 8.25 15.17 8.85
C LEU A 132 8.19 14.07 9.91
N GLY A 133 7.93 12.83 9.51
CA GLY A 133 7.85 11.70 10.43
C GLY A 133 9.16 11.44 11.16
N PHE A 134 10.29 11.56 10.46
CA PHE A 134 11.60 11.47 11.09
C PHE A 134 11.83 12.59 12.12
N LEU A 135 11.49 13.83 11.77
CA LEU A 135 11.66 14.99 12.66
C LEU A 135 10.75 14.92 13.89
N VAL A 136 9.45 14.65 13.66
CA VAL A 136 8.42 14.56 14.68
C VAL A 136 8.71 13.38 15.61
N SER A 137 9.01 12.20 15.08
CA SER A 137 9.31 11.03 15.91
C SER A 137 10.52 11.25 16.82
N GLY A 138 11.56 11.93 16.34
CA GLY A 138 12.73 12.29 17.16
C GLY A 138 12.41 13.34 18.23
N PHE A 139 11.56 14.32 17.93
CA PHE A 139 11.12 15.31 18.92
C PHE A 139 10.29 14.68 20.04
N PHE A 140 9.35 13.80 19.68
CA PHE A 140 8.52 13.09 20.64
C PHE A 140 9.29 12.04 21.43
N GLU A 141 10.27 11.35 20.83
CA GLU A 141 11.19 10.46 21.55
C GLU A 141 11.85 11.18 22.73
N ARG A 142 12.44 12.35 22.46
CA ARG A 142 13.14 13.15 23.47
C ARG A 142 12.18 13.68 24.53
N SER A 143 11.03 14.20 24.11
CA SER A 143 10.01 14.72 25.02
C SER A 143 9.51 13.63 25.98
N VAL A 144 9.21 12.44 25.46
CA VAL A 144 8.75 11.29 26.25
C VAL A 144 9.87 10.77 27.15
N LEU A 145 11.11 10.73 26.67
CA LEU A 145 12.25 10.32 27.49
C LEU A 145 12.41 11.23 28.71
N ILE A 146 12.40 12.55 28.51
CA ILE A 146 12.52 13.53 29.60
C ILE A 146 11.35 13.39 30.56
N ALA A 147 10.13 13.27 30.05
CA ALA A 147 8.93 13.13 30.88
C ALA A 147 8.97 11.84 31.72
N ALA A 148 9.37 10.71 31.12
CA ALA A 148 9.44 9.42 31.78
C ALA A 148 10.58 9.35 32.83
N VAL A 149 11.73 9.96 32.55
CA VAL A 149 12.83 10.08 33.53
C VAL A 149 12.41 10.95 34.71
N ASN A 150 11.76 12.10 34.45
CA ASN A 150 11.27 12.98 35.52
C ASN A 150 10.17 12.33 36.37
N ALA A 151 9.33 11.48 35.77
CA ALA A 151 8.31 10.72 36.48
C ALA A 151 8.87 9.48 37.21
N GLY A 152 10.18 9.19 37.08
CA GLY A 152 10.81 8.03 37.70
C GLY A 152 10.34 6.68 37.15
N LEU A 153 9.84 6.63 35.90
CA LEU A 153 9.29 5.42 35.28
C LEU A 153 10.40 4.54 34.67
N PRO A 154 10.68 3.33 35.21
CA PRO A 154 11.58 2.37 34.57
C PRO A 154 10.76 1.45 33.63
N PRO A 155 11.20 1.16 32.39
CA PRO A 155 12.34 1.70 31.65
C PRO A 155 11.96 2.86 30.69
N ALA A 156 12.28 4.11 31.07
CA ALA A 156 12.01 5.33 30.30
C ALA A 156 12.52 5.32 28.85
N ARG A 157 13.70 4.71 28.60
CA ARG A 157 14.27 4.58 27.24
C ARG A 157 13.41 3.70 26.34
N LEU A 158 12.81 2.64 26.87
CA LEU A 158 11.94 1.77 26.09
C LEU A 158 10.63 2.49 25.73
N LEU A 159 10.03 3.25 26.65
CA LEU A 159 8.84 4.05 26.36
C LEU A 159 9.10 5.08 25.24
N ALA A 160 10.21 5.82 25.33
CA ALA A 160 10.60 6.77 24.30
C ALA A 160 10.83 6.09 22.94
N GLY A 161 11.53 4.94 22.93
CA GLY A 161 11.76 4.15 21.73
C GLY A 161 10.47 3.63 21.10
N VAL A 162 9.53 3.14 21.91
CA VAL A 162 8.20 2.68 21.43
C VAL A 162 7.45 3.81 20.76
N VAL A 163 7.42 5.02 21.36
CA VAL A 163 6.76 6.18 20.76
C VAL A 163 7.40 6.56 19.43
N ARG A 164 8.74 6.58 19.37
CA ARG A 164 9.46 6.85 18.12
C ARG A 164 9.12 5.84 17.03
N THR A 165 9.20 4.55 17.35
CA THR A 165 8.91 3.49 16.39
C THR A 165 7.45 3.54 15.93
N ALA A 166 6.51 3.77 16.85
CA ALA A 166 5.09 3.91 16.52
C ALA A 166 4.84 5.08 15.56
N LEU A 167 5.42 6.25 15.83
CA LEU A 167 5.31 7.42 14.96
C LEU A 167 5.97 7.18 13.60
N LEU A 168 7.18 6.60 13.56
CA LEU A 168 7.84 6.27 12.29
C LEU A 168 7.02 5.31 11.43
N VAL A 169 6.51 4.23 12.02
CA VAL A 169 5.66 3.27 11.30
C VAL A 169 4.39 3.94 10.78
N LEU A 170 3.76 4.83 11.57
CA LEU A 170 2.60 5.60 11.14
C LEU A 170 2.92 6.50 9.94
N PHE A 171 4.01 7.27 9.97
CA PHE A 171 4.39 8.14 8.85
C PHE A 171 4.80 7.36 7.60
N VAL A 172 5.48 6.22 7.76
CA VAL A 172 5.78 5.32 6.63
C VAL A 172 4.48 4.76 6.03
N ALA A 173 3.53 4.33 6.86
CA ALA A 173 2.24 3.86 6.38
C ALA A 173 1.49 4.96 5.60
N MET A 174 1.45 6.19 6.13
CA MET A 174 0.85 7.35 5.44
C MET A 174 1.54 7.68 4.11
N ALA A 175 2.87 7.57 4.05
CA ALA A 175 3.63 7.78 2.82
C ALA A 175 3.32 6.72 1.77
N LEU A 176 3.25 5.44 2.17
CA LEU A 176 2.86 4.33 1.29
C LEU A 176 1.41 4.48 0.80
N GLU A 177 0.52 4.94 1.68
CA GLU A 177 -0.87 5.26 1.33
C GLU A 177 -0.94 6.34 0.23
N HIS A 178 -0.16 7.42 0.39
CA HIS A 178 -0.08 8.52 -0.57
C HIS A 178 0.50 8.11 -1.92
N LEU A 179 1.50 7.23 -1.92
CA LEU A 179 2.06 6.65 -3.14
C LEU A 179 1.07 5.74 -3.89
N GLY A 180 -0.09 5.42 -3.30
CA GLY A 180 -1.09 4.58 -3.96
C GLY A 180 -0.69 3.10 -4.05
N VAL A 181 0.40 2.70 -3.39
CA VAL A 181 0.84 1.30 -3.33
C VAL A 181 -0.12 0.53 -2.42
N GLY A 182 -1.09 -0.16 -3.01
CA GLY A 182 -2.03 -1.01 -2.29
C GLY A 182 -2.72 -0.27 -1.14
N ARG A 183 -3.16 0.98 -1.37
CA ARG A 183 -3.70 1.89 -0.34
C ARG A 183 -4.61 1.20 0.68
N GLN A 184 -5.59 0.46 0.16
CA GLN A 184 -6.56 -0.26 0.98
C GLN A 184 -5.93 -1.42 1.77
N VAL A 185 -4.96 -2.13 1.17
CA VAL A 185 -4.21 -3.19 1.83
C VAL A 185 -3.36 -2.60 2.96
N VAL A 186 -2.64 -1.50 2.72
CA VAL A 186 -1.83 -0.81 3.74
C VAL A 186 -2.71 -0.34 4.89
N LEU A 187 -3.81 0.35 4.59
CA LEU A 187 -4.74 0.87 5.58
C LEU A 187 -5.32 -0.25 6.44
N VAL A 188 -5.86 -1.32 5.81
CA VAL A 188 -6.45 -2.45 6.54
C VAL A 188 -5.39 -3.17 7.38
N SER A 189 -4.20 -3.40 6.83
CA SER A 189 -3.11 -4.07 7.56
C SER A 189 -2.67 -3.26 8.78
N PHE A 190 -2.51 -1.94 8.60
CA PHE A 190 -2.16 -1.05 9.70
C PHE A 190 -3.27 -0.98 10.74
N ALA A 191 -4.54 -0.85 10.32
CA ALA A 191 -5.69 -0.81 11.22
C ALA A 191 -5.82 -2.10 12.05
N ILE A 192 -5.61 -3.28 11.43
CA ILE A 192 -5.62 -4.57 12.13
C ILE A 192 -4.45 -4.67 13.10
N LEU A 193 -3.23 -4.30 12.68
CA LEU A 193 -2.04 -4.35 13.51
C LEU A 193 -2.17 -3.42 14.73
N PHE A 194 -2.46 -2.14 14.47
CA PHE A 194 -2.56 -1.13 15.50
C PHE A 194 -3.79 -1.36 16.38
N GLY A 195 -4.92 -1.73 15.78
CA GLY A 195 -6.13 -2.11 16.49
C GLY A 195 -5.90 -3.32 17.40
N GLY A 196 -5.17 -4.33 16.94
CA GLY A 196 -4.79 -5.49 17.74
C GLY A 196 -3.91 -5.12 18.95
N VAL A 197 -2.89 -4.28 18.74
CA VAL A 197 -2.01 -3.80 19.82
C VAL A 197 -2.79 -2.97 20.83
N VAL A 198 -3.58 -1.99 20.37
CA VAL A 198 -4.39 -1.12 21.24
C VAL A 198 -5.42 -1.92 22.01
N LEU A 199 -6.12 -2.85 21.37
CA LEU A 199 -7.10 -3.72 22.02
C LEU A 199 -6.43 -4.61 23.09
N THR A 200 -5.28 -5.19 22.77
CA THR A 200 -4.53 -6.02 23.72
C THR A 200 -4.08 -5.21 24.94
N LEU A 201 -3.56 -4.00 24.73
CA LEU A 201 -3.18 -3.10 25.82
C LEU A 201 -4.39 -2.67 26.63
N ALA A 202 -5.49 -2.29 25.99
CA ALA A 202 -6.73 -1.92 26.66
C ALA A 202 -7.26 -3.04 27.56
N LEU A 203 -7.23 -4.29 27.08
CA LEU A 203 -7.61 -5.47 27.87
C LEU A 203 -6.62 -5.72 29.01
N ALA A 204 -5.31 -5.65 28.76
CA ALA A 204 -4.29 -5.87 29.78
C ALA A 204 -4.40 -4.84 30.92
N PHE A 205 -4.51 -3.55 30.59
CA PHE A 205 -4.69 -2.48 31.57
C PHE A 205 -6.06 -2.55 32.25
N GLY A 206 -7.13 -2.87 31.52
CA GLY A 206 -8.47 -3.02 32.09
C GLY A 206 -8.56 -4.15 33.13
N LEU A 207 -7.93 -5.29 32.84
CA LEU A 207 -7.87 -6.42 33.78
C LEU A 207 -6.96 -6.12 34.98
N ALA A 208 -5.77 -5.54 34.75
CA ALA A 208 -4.83 -5.20 35.84
C ALA A 208 -5.37 -4.08 36.75
N GLY A 209 -6.07 -3.10 36.19
CA GLY A 209 -6.63 -1.95 36.93
C GLY A 209 -7.89 -2.27 37.74
N ARG A 210 -8.48 -3.46 37.59
CA ARG A 210 -9.73 -3.84 38.27
C ARG A 210 -9.65 -3.69 39.80
N HIS A 211 -8.51 -4.06 40.39
CA HIS A 211 -8.30 -3.96 41.84
C HIS A 211 -8.23 -2.50 42.30
N VAL A 212 -7.52 -1.65 41.55
CA VAL A 212 -7.41 -0.21 41.84
C VAL A 212 -8.77 0.48 41.70
N ALA A 213 -9.52 0.16 40.65
CA ALA A 213 -10.86 0.68 40.44
C ALA A 213 -11.80 0.31 41.59
N ARG A 214 -11.74 -0.94 42.07
CA ARG A 214 -12.51 -1.40 43.23
C ARG A 214 -12.15 -0.62 44.50
N ASP A 215 -10.85 -0.47 44.78
CA ASP A 215 -10.37 0.23 45.98
C ASP A 215 -10.78 1.72 45.97
N LEU A 216 -10.74 2.35 44.79
CA LEU A 216 -11.15 3.75 44.63
C LEU A 216 -12.67 3.94 44.84
N LEU A 217 -13.48 3.02 44.30
CA LEU A 217 -14.93 2.98 44.51
C LEU A 217 -15.30 2.79 45.98
N GLU A 218 -14.62 1.86 46.68
CA GLU A 218 -14.86 1.63 48.11
C GLU A 218 -14.50 2.87 48.95
N ARG A 219 -13.39 3.56 48.64
CA ARG A 219 -13.00 4.83 49.31
C ARG A 219 -13.99 5.96 49.06
N LEU A 220 -14.50 6.10 47.83
CA LEU A 220 -15.48 7.14 47.48
C LEU A 220 -16.85 6.88 48.12
N THR A 221 -17.28 5.61 48.18
CA THR A 221 -18.54 5.23 48.83
C THR A 221 -18.45 5.38 50.35
N ARG A 222 -17.31 5.04 50.97
CA ARG A 222 -17.12 5.12 52.43
C ARG A 222 -17.02 6.56 52.94
N LYS A 223 -16.55 7.52 52.14
CA LYS A 223 -16.49 8.95 52.50
C LYS A 223 -17.88 9.62 52.57
N ARG A 224 -18.95 8.90 52.21
CA ARG A 224 -20.33 9.40 52.20
C ARG A 224 -21.17 8.97 53.40
N GLU A 225 -20.62 8.21 54.35
CA GLU A 225 -21.25 8.05 55.66
C GLU A 225 -21.03 9.35 56.46
N PRO A 226 -22.09 10.12 56.77
CA PRO A 226 -21.96 11.30 57.61
C PRO A 226 -21.60 10.82 59.02
N SER A 227 -20.42 11.24 59.50
CA SER A 227 -20.03 11.17 60.91
C SER A 227 -20.90 12.12 61.74
N GLY A 228 -22.20 11.88 61.78
CA GLY A 228 -23.19 12.74 62.40
C GLY A 228 -24.13 11.96 63.31
N GLU A 229 -23.61 11.07 64.18
CA GLU A 229 -24.44 10.49 65.24
C GLU A 229 -23.64 9.87 66.39
N LYS A 230 -22.71 10.61 67.00
CA LYS A 230 -22.11 10.21 68.29
C LYS A 230 -21.93 11.32 69.33
N GLU A 231 -22.54 12.50 69.14
CA GLU A 231 -22.33 13.65 70.04
C GLU A 231 -23.55 14.09 70.87
N LEU A 232 -24.67 13.34 70.88
CA LEU A 232 -25.86 13.70 71.68
C LEU A 232 -26.29 12.63 72.70
N ARG A 233 -25.32 11.93 73.31
CA ARG A 233 -25.59 10.97 74.41
C ARG A 233 -24.99 11.35 75.76
N HIS A 234 -24.48 12.58 75.90
CA HIS A 234 -23.91 13.08 77.15
C HIS A 234 -24.34 14.52 77.43
N LEU A 235 -25.65 14.77 77.47
CA LEU A 235 -26.29 15.88 78.21
C LEU A 235 -27.66 15.38 78.68
#